data_AF-A0A0B1S9M0-F1
#
_entry.id   AF-A0A0B1S9M0-F1
#
_cell.length_a   1.000
_cell.length_b   1.000
_cell.length_c   1.000
_cell.angle_alpha   90.00
_cell.angle_beta   90.00
_cell.angle_gamma   90.00
#
_symmetry.space_group_name_H-M   'P 1'
#
loop_
_entity.id
_entity.type
_entity.pdbx_description
1 polymer ?
#
loop_
_entity_poly.entity_id
_entity_poly.type
_entity_poly.pdbx_seq_one_letter_code
_entity_poly.pdbx_strand_id
1 'polypeptide(L)'
;MLLIAALILLLEVHFTYTGKSAVKVPEDRCKEEVDPGPCQYYQTKWFWDDADESCKEFHYGGCMGNKNRFNTKHECLKMCRYKLFNPVAVPDLCLLEPDPGFCPDERNGQWWYHFNSDTGVCEKFFYYGCGGNDNKFYSLHMCNKVCGERLSPQIACDHCDLRTSFCKSHSKFNYTCECRVGYEKNEYGECIGTVFVRKLVYRTLQYLLDIDECRGYKATCDKNAWCTNTVGSYSCECMAAYRGDGKHCTYVGLGRSSLDCQDCSPDATCENGICQCKEGFEGDGFNCTDVNECLRAPYLCDKNAECMNREGSFICTCLPGFAGNGYNCTKTKNACLDKFDRGYQEACGKENWRQHYFLDHKSKICQAFWYDGCKGRSRNIFSDLDTCEQMCEATNILTRAGLEVGIFPVSH
;
A
#
# COMPACT_ATOMS: atom_id res chain seq x y z
N MET A 1 -49.86 72.29 -2.05
CA MET A 1 -49.38 71.29 -1.08
C MET A 1 -50.24 70.04 -1.28
N LEU A 2 -50.00 69.26 -2.36
CA LEU A 2 -49.15 68.06 -2.38
C LEU A 2 -49.59 67.05 -1.29
N LEU A 3 -49.95 65.79 -1.55
CA LEU A 3 -50.07 64.96 -2.75
C LEU A 3 -50.85 63.70 -2.33
N ILE A 4 -52.05 63.54 -2.89
CA ILE A 4 -52.72 62.34 -3.39
C ILE A 4 -52.41 60.99 -2.69
N ALA A 5 -53.38 60.50 -1.91
CA ALA A 5 -53.53 59.11 -1.52
C ALA A 5 -54.81 58.54 -2.15
N ALA A 6 -54.70 57.29 -2.62
CA ALA A 6 -55.77 56.36 -3.04
C ALA A 6 -56.53 56.64 -4.35
N LEU A 7 -56.42 55.71 -5.31
CA LEU A 7 -57.51 54.89 -5.89
C LEU A 7 -56.96 53.95 -6.99
N ILE A 8 -57.03 52.62 -6.80
CA ILE A 8 -57.87 51.63 -7.54
C ILE A 8 -57.36 51.37 -8.98
N LEU A 9 -56.62 50.27 -9.23
CA LEU A 9 -57.04 48.85 -9.47
C LEU A 9 -57.26 48.52 -10.96
N LEU A 10 -56.84 47.28 -11.32
CA LEU A 10 -57.07 46.42 -12.50
C LEU A 10 -55.73 46.03 -13.16
N LEU A 11 -55.25 44.78 -13.18
CA LEU A 11 -55.87 43.47 -13.00
C LEU A 11 -54.88 42.44 -12.42
N GLU A 12 -55.49 41.49 -11.71
CA GLU A 12 -55.01 40.32 -10.98
C GLU A 12 -54.19 39.30 -11.79
N VAL A 13 -53.22 38.67 -11.12
CA VAL A 13 -53.16 37.19 -11.10
C VAL A 13 -52.87 36.75 -9.66
N HIS A 14 -53.86 36.08 -9.06
CA HIS A 14 -53.74 35.25 -7.87
C HIS A 14 -52.67 34.17 -8.06
N PHE A 15 -51.73 34.02 -7.12
CA PHE A 15 -51.30 32.67 -6.71
C PHE A 15 -50.94 32.66 -5.23
N THR A 16 -51.91 32.13 -4.48
CA THR A 16 -51.87 31.51 -3.16
C THR A 16 -50.49 31.36 -2.49
N TYR A 17 -50.42 31.90 -1.28
CA TYR A 17 -49.51 31.50 -0.23
C TYR A 17 -49.72 30.02 0.09
N THR A 18 -48.88 29.15 -0.45
CA THR A 18 -48.73 27.77 0.03
C THR A 18 -47.27 27.54 0.39
N GLY A 19 -47.05 27.36 1.69
CA GLY A 19 -45.91 26.71 2.33
C GLY A 19 -44.57 26.76 1.60
N LYS A 20 -43.72 27.73 1.96
CA LYS A 20 -42.28 27.50 1.88
C LYS A 20 -41.92 26.56 3.02
N SER A 21 -41.95 25.26 2.69
CA SER A 21 -41.31 24.20 3.45
C SER A 21 -39.93 24.67 3.88
N ALA A 22 -39.69 24.67 5.19
CA ALA A 22 -38.35 24.71 5.72
C ALA A 22 -37.52 23.69 4.94
N VAL A 23 -36.45 24.14 4.29
CA VAL A 23 -35.43 23.23 3.79
C VAL A 23 -34.84 22.58 5.03
N LYS A 24 -35.22 21.34 5.30
CA LYS A 24 -34.61 20.54 6.35
C LYS A 24 -33.14 20.39 5.98
N VAL A 25 -32.26 21.05 6.75
CA VAL A 25 -30.83 20.73 6.78
C VAL A 25 -30.72 19.22 7.02
N PRO A 26 -29.89 18.47 6.28
CA PRO A 26 -29.67 17.06 6.58
C PRO A 26 -29.08 16.98 7.99
N GLU A 27 -29.85 16.41 8.91
CA GLU A 27 -29.45 16.17 10.29
C GLU A 27 -28.12 15.38 10.30
N ASP A 28 -27.03 16.01 10.75
CA ASP A 28 -25.71 15.38 10.84
C ASP A 28 -25.72 14.42 12.03
N ARG A 29 -26.05 13.16 11.72
CA ARG A 29 -26.21 12.06 12.68
C ARG A 29 -25.01 11.83 13.60
N CYS A 30 -23.84 12.32 13.23
CA CYS A 30 -22.60 12.16 14.01
C CYS A 30 -22.49 13.18 15.15
N LYS A 31 -23.32 14.24 15.14
CA LYS A 31 -23.37 15.26 16.20
C LYS A 31 -24.41 14.98 17.28
N GLU A 32 -25.19 13.91 17.13
CA GLU A 32 -26.18 13.52 18.13
C GLU A 32 -25.47 12.84 19.32
N GLU A 33 -25.93 13.10 20.56
CA GLU A 33 -25.38 12.45 21.76
C GLU A 33 -25.64 10.93 21.75
N VAL A 34 -24.97 10.13 22.58
CA VAL A 34 -25.26 8.69 22.63
C VAL A 34 -26.61 8.41 23.30
N ASP A 35 -27.49 7.63 22.66
CA ASP A 35 -28.82 7.26 23.22
C ASP A 35 -29.05 5.73 23.24
N PRO A 36 -28.96 5.10 24.42
CA PRO A 36 -29.26 3.68 24.63
C PRO A 36 -30.71 3.27 24.38
N GLY A 37 -31.66 4.20 24.43
CA GLY A 37 -33.10 3.92 24.38
C GLY A 37 -33.66 3.25 25.66
N PRO A 38 -35.00 3.11 25.76
CA PRO A 38 -35.67 2.67 26.99
C PRO A 38 -35.82 1.14 27.13
N CYS A 39 -35.56 0.36 26.07
CA CYS A 39 -35.69 -1.09 26.13
C CYS A 39 -34.52 -1.76 26.86
N GLN A 40 -34.73 -3.00 27.33
CA GLN A 40 -33.73 -3.76 28.11
C GLN A 40 -33.26 -5.01 27.37
N TYR A 41 -32.82 -4.84 26.13
CA TYR A 41 -32.24 -5.90 25.32
C TYR A 41 -30.80 -5.54 24.94
N TYR A 42 -29.83 -6.30 25.44
CA TYR A 42 -28.41 -5.94 25.39
C TYR A 42 -27.81 -6.12 24.00
N GLN A 43 -27.40 -5.01 23.37
CA GLN A 43 -26.62 -5.02 22.13
C GLN A 43 -25.42 -4.06 22.23
N THR A 44 -24.22 -4.55 21.93
CA THR A 44 -23.05 -3.69 21.73
C THR A 44 -23.16 -2.99 20.38
N LYS A 45 -23.07 -1.66 20.38
CA LYS A 45 -23.08 -0.79 19.19
C LYS A 45 -21.98 0.26 19.28
N TRP A 46 -21.75 0.98 18.20
CA TRP A 46 -20.74 2.03 18.10
C TRP A 46 -21.37 3.40 17.94
N PHE A 47 -20.77 4.44 18.52
CA PHE A 47 -21.15 5.85 18.34
C PHE A 47 -19.92 6.73 18.14
N TRP A 48 -20.09 7.87 17.49
CA TRP A 48 -19.06 8.90 17.34
C TRP A 48 -19.06 9.82 18.55
N ASP A 49 -17.93 9.89 19.24
CA ASP A 49 -17.68 10.86 20.28
C ASP A 49 -16.99 12.08 19.67
N ASP A 50 -17.72 13.19 19.58
CA ASP A 50 -17.22 14.44 18.98
C ASP A 50 -16.15 15.11 19.85
N ALA A 51 -16.17 14.89 21.16
CA ALA A 51 -15.17 15.46 22.07
C ALA A 51 -13.81 14.76 21.94
N ASP A 52 -13.85 13.44 21.73
CA ASP A 52 -12.66 12.59 21.60
C ASP A 52 -12.32 12.24 20.14
N GLU A 53 -13.04 12.81 19.17
CA GLU A 53 -12.92 12.55 17.73
C GLU A 53 -12.73 11.06 17.38
N SER A 54 -13.49 10.19 18.04
CA SER A 54 -13.29 8.74 17.95
C SER A 54 -14.59 7.94 18.05
N CYS A 55 -14.60 6.76 17.45
CA CYS A 55 -15.71 5.83 17.56
C CYS A 55 -15.56 4.95 18.79
N LYS A 56 -16.56 4.94 19.67
CA LYS A 56 -16.57 4.18 20.92
C LYS A 56 -17.74 3.21 20.98
N GLU A 57 -17.58 2.16 21.76
CA GLU A 57 -18.65 1.19 22.03
C GLU A 57 -19.63 1.73 23.08
N PHE A 58 -20.91 1.43 22.90
CA PHE A 58 -21.95 1.67 23.90
C PHE A 58 -22.99 0.55 23.91
N HIS A 59 -23.72 0.47 25.03
CA HIS A 59 -24.83 -0.46 25.20
C HIS A 59 -26.12 0.15 24.65
N TYR A 60 -26.71 -0.51 23.65
CA TYR A 60 -28.01 -0.16 23.08
C TYR A 60 -29.07 -1.16 23.55
N GLY A 61 -30.16 -0.63 24.14
CA GLY A 61 -31.24 -1.38 24.76
C GLY A 61 -32.21 -2.07 23.79
N GLY A 62 -32.01 -1.94 22.48
CA GLY A 62 -32.75 -2.69 21.46
C GLY A 62 -33.98 -2.00 20.88
N CYS A 63 -34.38 -0.82 21.38
CA CYS A 63 -35.41 0.00 20.75
C CYS A 63 -35.17 1.51 20.95
N MET A 64 -35.78 2.34 20.10
CA MET A 64 -35.60 3.79 20.05
C MET A 64 -34.13 4.19 19.85
N GLY A 65 -33.64 5.19 20.57
CA GLY A 65 -32.32 5.76 20.33
C GLY A 65 -32.30 6.70 19.14
N ASN A 66 -31.10 7.13 18.78
CA ASN A 66 -30.89 8.11 17.72
C ASN A 66 -29.95 7.58 16.62
N LYS A 67 -29.53 8.47 15.71
CA LYS A 67 -28.80 8.07 14.51
C LYS A 67 -27.30 7.99 14.72
N ASN A 68 -26.73 8.47 15.84
CA ASN A 68 -25.33 8.26 16.21
C ASN A 68 -25.11 6.82 16.74
N ARG A 69 -25.49 5.84 15.93
CA ARG A 69 -25.48 4.42 16.27
C ARG A 69 -25.14 3.60 15.04
N PHE A 70 -24.08 2.82 15.16
CA PHE A 70 -23.49 2.02 14.09
C PHE A 70 -23.30 0.58 14.55
N ASN A 71 -23.33 -0.36 13.60
CA ASN A 71 -23.19 -1.77 13.91
C ASN A 71 -21.73 -2.18 14.09
N THR A 72 -20.79 -1.44 13.48
CA THR A 72 -19.35 -1.69 13.57
C THR A 72 -18.58 -0.38 13.75
N LYS A 73 -17.38 -0.46 14.36
CA LYS A 73 -16.44 0.67 14.46
C LYS A 73 -16.16 1.28 13.08
N HIS A 74 -15.98 0.41 12.09
CA HIS A 74 -15.73 0.79 10.70
C HIS A 74 -16.86 1.65 10.11
N GLU A 75 -18.12 1.26 10.29
CA GLU A 75 -19.27 2.03 9.81
C GLU A 75 -19.34 3.42 10.46
N CYS A 76 -19.05 3.50 11.76
CA CYS A 76 -18.96 4.75 12.51
C CYS A 76 -17.85 5.67 11.98
N LEU A 77 -16.63 5.15 11.83
CA LEU A 77 -15.47 5.91 11.37
C LEU A 77 -15.71 6.46 9.96
N LYS A 78 -16.29 5.62 9.09
CA LYS A 78 -16.60 5.98 7.71
C LYS A 78 -17.61 7.12 7.61
N MET A 79 -18.64 7.10 8.45
CA MET A 79 -19.70 8.11 8.44
C MET A 79 -19.30 9.41 9.14
N CYS A 80 -18.55 9.34 10.23
CA CYS A 80 -18.34 10.49 11.12
C CYS A 80 -16.93 11.07 11.09
N ARG A 81 -15.89 10.22 10.98
CA ARG A 81 -14.50 10.68 10.88
C ARG A 81 -14.14 11.06 9.45
N TYR A 82 -14.48 10.20 8.49
CA TYR A 82 -14.04 10.31 7.10
C TYR A 82 -15.11 10.84 6.14
N LYS A 83 -16.22 11.40 6.68
CA LYS A 83 -17.37 11.99 5.97
C LYS A 83 -17.49 11.49 4.53
N LEU A 84 -18.22 10.38 4.37
CA LEU A 84 -18.46 9.61 3.14
C LEU A 84 -19.06 10.38 1.94
N PHE A 85 -19.09 11.70 2.00
CA PHE A 85 -19.26 12.57 0.85
C PHE A 85 -17.98 13.42 0.71
N ASN A 86 -16.90 12.78 0.24
CA ASN A 86 -15.80 13.42 -0.49
C ASN A 86 -15.05 12.34 -1.31
N PRO A 87 -14.72 12.55 -2.60
CA PRO A 87 -13.92 11.61 -3.42
C PRO A 87 -12.48 11.31 -2.93
N VAL A 88 -12.14 11.77 -1.72
CA VAL A 88 -10.86 11.59 -1.02
C VAL A 88 -11.09 10.80 0.27
N ALA A 89 -12.00 9.83 0.27
CA ALA A 89 -12.15 8.91 1.39
C ALA A 89 -11.03 7.87 1.33
N VAL A 90 -10.32 7.71 2.44
CA VAL A 90 -9.39 6.60 2.70
C VAL A 90 -10.09 5.29 2.31
N PRO A 91 -9.53 4.47 1.41
CA PRO A 91 -10.18 3.25 0.91
C PRO A 91 -10.71 2.37 2.05
N ASP A 92 -11.85 1.71 1.86
CA ASP A 92 -12.47 0.87 2.89
C ASP A 92 -11.49 -0.17 3.47
N LEU A 93 -10.56 -0.68 2.65
CA LEU A 93 -9.49 -1.57 3.12
C LEU A 93 -8.58 -0.93 4.17
N CYS A 94 -8.24 0.35 4.04
CA CYS A 94 -7.37 1.06 4.98
C CYS A 94 -8.06 1.29 6.34
N LEU A 95 -9.39 1.19 6.38
CA LEU A 95 -10.20 1.36 7.58
C LEU A 95 -10.48 0.03 8.31
N LEU A 96 -9.95 -1.09 7.82
CA LEU A 96 -10.03 -2.36 8.53
C LEU A 96 -8.98 -2.39 9.64
N GLU A 97 -9.26 -3.04 10.77
CA GLU A 97 -8.24 -3.26 11.79
C GLU A 97 -7.20 -4.28 11.27
N PRO A 98 -5.94 -4.23 11.70
CA PRO A 98 -4.96 -5.23 11.29
C PRO A 98 -5.41 -6.62 11.73
N ASP A 99 -5.48 -7.55 10.79
CA ASP A 99 -5.79 -8.95 11.08
C ASP A 99 -4.53 -9.82 10.85
N PRO A 100 -3.86 -10.25 11.94
CA PRO A 100 -2.69 -11.12 11.88
C PRO A 100 -2.94 -12.45 11.17
N GLY A 101 -4.20 -12.86 11.02
CA GLY A 101 -4.55 -14.22 10.61
C GLY A 101 -4.22 -15.25 11.68
N PHE A 102 -4.88 -16.40 11.65
CA PHE A 102 -4.63 -17.48 12.60
C PHE A 102 -4.23 -18.75 11.86
N CYS A 103 -2.97 -19.15 11.99
CA CYS A 103 -2.40 -20.30 11.28
C CYS A 103 -1.85 -21.33 12.26
N PRO A 104 -2.09 -22.64 12.01
CA PRO A 104 -1.55 -23.70 12.86
C PRO A 104 -0.04 -23.97 12.66
N ASP A 105 0.59 -23.44 11.60
CA ASP A 105 2.05 -23.50 11.41
C ASP A 105 2.61 -22.07 11.34
N GLU A 106 3.35 -21.66 12.39
CA GLU A 106 3.88 -20.30 12.56
C GLU A 106 5.10 -19.99 11.66
N ARG A 107 5.63 -20.99 10.94
CA ARG A 107 6.88 -20.85 10.17
C ARG A 107 6.77 -19.96 8.93
N ASN A 108 5.56 -19.61 8.51
CA ASN A 108 5.30 -18.72 7.37
C ASN A 108 5.00 -17.27 7.81
N GLY A 109 5.11 -16.98 9.11
CA GLY A 109 4.85 -15.66 9.65
C GLY A 109 5.91 -14.64 9.23
N GLN A 110 5.48 -13.45 8.83
CA GLN A 110 6.39 -12.39 8.39
C GLN A 110 5.85 -11.00 8.76
N TRP A 111 6.72 -9.99 8.76
CA TRP A 111 6.35 -8.61 9.07
C TRP A 111 5.70 -7.94 7.85
N TRP A 112 4.52 -7.35 8.07
CA TRP A 112 3.76 -6.56 7.10
C TRP A 112 3.52 -5.16 7.65
N TYR A 113 2.88 -4.31 6.86
CA TYR A 113 2.42 -2.98 7.25
C TYR A 113 0.90 -2.91 7.14
N HIS A 114 0.27 -2.17 8.03
CA HIS A 114 -1.15 -1.82 7.94
C HIS A 114 -1.29 -0.32 8.12
N PHE A 115 -2.35 0.25 7.56
CA PHE A 115 -2.71 1.62 7.85
C PHE A 115 -3.46 1.67 9.18
N ASN A 116 -2.92 2.37 10.15
CA ASN A 116 -3.63 2.64 11.38
C ASN A 116 -4.54 3.85 11.15
N SER A 117 -5.85 3.59 11.01
CA SER A 117 -6.84 4.65 10.84
C SER A 117 -6.94 5.59 12.05
N ASP A 118 -6.64 5.10 13.24
CA ASP A 118 -6.69 5.89 14.47
C ASP A 118 -5.58 6.94 14.51
N THR A 119 -4.36 6.59 14.07
CA THR A 119 -3.20 7.49 14.03
C THR A 119 -2.97 8.17 12.68
N GLY A 120 -3.56 7.64 11.60
CA GLY A 120 -3.31 8.08 10.22
C GLY A 120 -1.94 7.65 9.69
N VAL A 121 -1.27 6.70 10.34
CA VAL A 121 0.11 6.28 10.03
C VAL A 121 0.14 4.81 9.64
N CYS A 122 1.03 4.47 8.71
CA CYS A 122 1.33 3.08 8.38
C CYS A 122 2.28 2.45 9.40
N GLU A 123 1.79 1.42 10.09
CA GLU A 123 2.46 0.76 11.21
C GLU A 123 2.77 -0.70 10.88
N LYS A 124 3.76 -1.29 11.56
CA LYS A 124 4.19 -2.66 11.29
C LYS A 124 3.40 -3.71 12.08
N PHE A 125 2.90 -4.66 11.31
CA PHE A 125 2.25 -5.92 11.60
C PHE A 125 3.05 -7.21 11.72
N PHE A 126 2.73 -8.16 12.60
CA PHE A 126 3.12 -9.56 12.35
C PHE A 126 1.92 -10.33 11.77
N TYR A 127 2.09 -10.89 10.57
CA TYR A 127 1.06 -11.68 9.89
C TYR A 127 1.51 -13.14 9.80
N TYR A 128 0.67 -14.06 10.28
CA TYR A 128 1.02 -15.48 10.48
C TYR A 128 1.01 -16.34 9.19
N GLY A 129 0.64 -15.74 8.05
CA GLY A 129 0.81 -16.38 6.73
C GLY A 129 -0.48 -16.88 6.06
N CYS A 130 -1.62 -16.85 6.75
CA CYS A 130 -2.93 -17.29 6.22
C CYS A 130 -4.07 -16.42 6.79
N GLY A 131 -5.15 -16.29 6.02
CA GLY A 131 -6.28 -15.41 6.40
C GLY A 131 -5.91 -13.92 6.35
N GLY A 132 -6.33 -13.19 7.39
CA GLY A 132 -6.16 -11.74 7.44
C GLY A 132 -7.21 -10.99 6.63
N ASN A 133 -6.98 -9.69 6.45
CA ASN A 133 -7.80 -8.81 5.63
C ASN A 133 -6.95 -7.94 4.71
N ASP A 134 -7.62 -7.03 3.99
CA ASP A 134 -7.02 -6.20 2.95
C ASP A 134 -6.19 -5.02 3.49
N ASN A 135 -6.23 -4.71 4.79
CA ASN A 135 -5.34 -3.71 5.41
C ASN A 135 -3.94 -4.28 5.67
N LYS A 136 -3.32 -4.81 4.63
CA LYS A 136 -2.12 -5.61 4.73
C LYS A 136 -1.23 -5.33 3.52
N PHE A 137 -0.15 -4.61 3.77
CA PHE A 137 0.81 -4.13 2.78
C PHE A 137 2.20 -4.70 3.02
N TYR A 138 2.86 -5.14 1.96
CA TYR A 138 4.20 -5.74 2.06
C TYR A 138 5.29 -4.71 2.37
N SER A 139 5.05 -3.42 2.11
CA SER A 139 6.01 -2.34 2.35
C SER A 139 5.34 -1.09 2.93
N LEU A 140 6.12 -0.35 3.72
CA LEU A 140 5.73 0.95 4.27
C LEU A 140 5.39 1.96 3.16
N HIS A 141 6.16 1.95 2.07
CA HIS A 141 5.92 2.80 0.91
C HIS A 141 4.55 2.52 0.28
N MET A 142 4.20 1.23 0.09
CA MET A 142 2.91 0.86 -0.49
C MET A 142 1.74 1.25 0.43
N CYS A 143 1.86 0.99 1.73
CA CYS A 143 0.86 1.43 2.71
C CYS A 143 0.67 2.95 2.66
N ASN A 144 1.77 3.72 2.65
CA ASN A 144 1.70 5.17 2.57
C ASN A 144 1.07 5.61 1.25
N LYS A 145 1.48 5.08 0.11
CA LYS A 145 0.90 5.46 -1.19
C LYS A 145 -0.61 5.17 -1.29
N VAL A 146 -1.06 4.03 -0.74
CA VAL A 146 -2.47 3.62 -0.79
C VAL A 146 -3.31 4.36 0.27
N CYS A 147 -2.79 4.58 1.46
CA CYS A 147 -3.56 5.10 2.59
C CYS A 147 -3.00 6.41 3.19
N GLY A 148 -1.67 6.59 3.27
CA GLY A 148 -1.01 7.71 3.96
C GLY A 148 -0.73 8.99 3.13
N GLU A 149 -0.45 8.91 1.84
CA GLU A 149 -0.14 10.06 0.96
C GLU A 149 -1.39 10.87 0.59
N ARG A 150 -2.57 10.24 0.71
CA ARG A 150 -3.87 10.90 0.63
C ARG A 150 -4.13 11.88 1.80
N LEU A 151 -3.20 11.96 2.75
CA LEU A 151 -3.17 12.92 3.88
C LEU A 151 -2.02 13.95 3.75
N SER A 152 -1.30 14.01 2.62
CA SER A 152 -0.12 14.88 2.46
C SER A 152 -0.48 16.36 2.23
N PRO A 153 0.21 17.34 2.87
CA PRO A 153 -0.15 18.76 2.80
C PRO A 153 -0.12 19.38 1.40
N GLN A 154 0.69 18.86 0.48
CA GLN A 154 0.75 19.38 -0.90
C GLN A 154 -0.52 19.05 -1.68
N ILE A 155 -1.00 17.81 -1.59
CA ILE A 155 -2.29 17.41 -2.17
C ILE A 155 -3.45 18.06 -1.39
N ALA A 156 -3.29 18.20 -0.08
CA ALA A 156 -4.33 18.74 0.78
C ALA A 156 -4.51 20.28 0.64
N CYS A 157 -3.44 21.03 0.36
CA CYS A 157 -3.49 22.45 0.00
C CYS A 157 -4.06 22.72 -1.40
N ASP A 158 -3.97 21.77 -2.35
CA ASP A 158 -4.61 21.87 -3.67
C ASP A 158 -6.15 21.87 -3.59
N HIS A 159 -6.69 21.52 -2.42
CA HIS A 159 -8.13 21.51 -2.15
C HIS A 159 -8.67 22.82 -1.54
N CYS A 160 -7.83 23.79 -1.17
CA CYS A 160 -8.33 25.13 -0.83
C CYS A 160 -8.88 25.80 -2.10
N ASP A 161 -10.05 26.43 -2.04
CA ASP A 161 -10.49 27.33 -3.11
C ASP A 161 -9.56 28.56 -3.09
N LEU A 162 -8.50 28.52 -3.90
CA LEU A 162 -7.43 29.53 -3.91
C LEU A 162 -7.93 30.93 -4.31
N ARG A 163 -9.13 31.02 -4.89
CA ARG A 163 -9.80 32.28 -5.22
C ARG A 163 -10.35 32.99 -3.99
N THR A 164 -10.87 32.23 -3.02
CA THR A 164 -11.59 32.74 -1.85
C THR A 164 -10.82 32.52 -0.56
N SER A 165 -9.81 31.65 -0.58
CA SER A 165 -9.00 31.23 0.56
C SER A 165 -7.53 31.08 0.18
N PHE A 166 -6.66 30.93 1.17
CA PHE A 166 -5.27 30.55 1.01
C PHE A 166 -4.91 29.44 2.00
N CYS A 167 -4.01 28.54 1.59
CA CYS A 167 -3.56 27.46 2.45
C CYS A 167 -2.58 28.00 3.50
N LYS A 168 -2.83 27.72 4.78
CA LYS A 168 -1.90 27.96 5.87
C LYS A 168 -1.49 26.62 6.47
N SER A 169 -0.24 26.24 6.25
CA SER A 169 0.35 25.03 6.82
C SER A 169 0.78 25.28 8.27
N HIS A 170 0.35 24.40 9.18
CA HIS A 170 0.78 24.42 10.58
C HIS A 170 1.82 23.32 10.87
N SER A 171 1.84 22.23 10.10
CA SER A 171 2.87 21.18 10.16
C SER A 171 2.93 20.32 8.87
N LYS A 172 3.75 19.25 8.87
CA LYS A 172 3.81 18.23 7.81
C LYS A 172 2.50 17.42 7.63
N PHE A 173 1.53 17.54 8.52
CA PHE A 173 0.26 16.79 8.48
C PHE A 173 -0.96 17.63 8.87
N ASN A 174 -0.78 18.93 9.14
CA ASN A 174 -1.85 19.83 9.60
C ASN A 174 -1.82 21.13 8.78
N TYR A 175 -2.95 21.44 8.15
CA TYR A 175 -3.14 22.65 7.35
C TYR A 175 -4.58 23.14 7.48
N THR A 176 -4.79 24.43 7.24
CA THR A 176 -6.12 25.06 7.25
C THR A 176 -6.26 26.00 6.07
N CYS A 177 -7.41 25.98 5.38
CA CYS A 177 -7.75 27.03 4.41
C CYS A 177 -8.24 28.26 5.18
N GLU A 178 -7.50 29.37 5.12
CA GLU A 178 -7.89 30.65 5.69
C GLU A 178 -8.52 31.54 4.62
N CYS A 179 -9.62 32.23 4.95
CA CYS A 179 -10.32 33.06 3.96
C CYS A 179 -9.53 34.31 3.62
N ARG A 180 -9.57 34.70 2.34
CA ARG A 180 -9.06 35.98 1.88
C ARG A 180 -9.99 37.10 2.35
N VAL A 181 -9.45 38.31 2.41
CA VAL A 181 -10.20 39.51 2.85
C VAL A 181 -11.49 39.67 2.02
N GLY A 182 -12.64 39.81 2.70
CA GLY A 182 -13.97 39.92 2.08
C GLY A 182 -14.76 38.61 1.98
N TYR A 183 -14.13 37.49 2.37
CA TYR A 183 -14.75 36.17 2.46
C TYR A 183 -14.79 35.70 3.91
N GLU A 184 -15.90 35.07 4.30
CA GLU A 184 -16.11 34.50 5.63
C GLU A 184 -16.39 33.00 5.52
N LYS A 185 -15.96 32.22 6.52
CA LYS A 185 -16.25 30.78 6.54
C LYS A 185 -17.72 30.55 6.82
N ASN A 186 -18.38 29.75 5.99
CA ASN A 186 -19.70 29.23 6.30
C ASN A 186 -19.61 28.09 7.34
N GLU A 187 -20.77 27.55 7.72
CA GLU A 187 -20.91 26.43 8.65
C GLU A 187 -20.22 25.11 8.20
N TYR A 188 -19.83 25.03 6.93
CA TYR A 188 -19.08 23.91 6.32
C TYR A 188 -17.58 24.21 6.18
N GLY A 189 -17.11 25.38 6.62
CA GLY A 189 -15.70 25.79 6.56
C GLY A 189 -15.25 26.40 5.22
N GLU A 190 -16.18 26.66 4.30
CA GLU A 190 -15.92 27.23 2.96
C GLU A 190 -15.94 28.76 2.98
N CYS A 191 -15.03 29.39 2.26
CA CYS A 191 -14.91 30.85 2.21
C CYS A 191 -15.91 31.45 1.21
N ILE A 192 -17.00 32.03 1.72
CA ILE A 192 -18.06 32.66 0.92
C ILE A 192 -17.94 34.18 0.97
N GLY A 193 -18.15 34.82 -0.18
CA GLY A 193 -18.03 36.26 -0.32
C GLY A 193 -19.17 36.98 0.39
N THR A 194 -18.86 37.99 1.19
CA THR A 194 -19.86 38.91 1.73
C THR A 194 -20.53 39.68 0.58
N VAL A 195 -21.82 39.99 0.71
CA VAL A 195 -22.78 40.37 -0.36
C VAL A 195 -22.52 41.76 -0.99
N PHE A 196 -21.27 42.12 -1.29
CA PHE A 196 -20.88 43.44 -1.82
C PHE A 196 -20.04 43.41 -3.10
N VAL A 197 -20.10 42.34 -3.90
CA VAL A 197 -19.42 42.27 -5.21
C VAL A 197 -20.37 41.76 -6.29
N ARG A 198 -21.45 42.49 -6.61
CA ARG A 198 -22.43 42.04 -7.62
C ARG A 198 -22.78 43.02 -8.74
N LYS A 199 -22.13 44.17 -8.88
CA LYS A 199 -22.38 45.03 -10.05
C LYS A 199 -21.10 45.60 -10.61
N LEU A 200 -20.72 45.06 -11.77
CA LEU A 200 -19.69 45.45 -12.75
C LEU A 200 -18.72 44.28 -12.95
N VAL A 201 -18.37 44.01 -14.22
CA VAL A 201 -17.43 42.95 -14.68
C VAL A 201 -18.04 41.56 -14.97
N TYR A 202 -19.07 41.46 -15.81
CA TYR A 202 -19.62 40.16 -16.30
C TYR A 202 -19.22 39.76 -17.74
N ARG A 203 -18.08 40.25 -18.26
CA ARG A 203 -17.61 39.84 -19.61
C ARG A 203 -16.27 39.12 -19.69
N THR A 204 -15.58 38.88 -18.56
CA THR A 204 -14.29 38.15 -18.51
C THR A 204 -14.31 36.95 -17.56
N LEU A 205 -15.49 36.52 -17.07
CA LEU A 205 -15.63 35.60 -15.92
C LEU A 205 -16.11 34.17 -16.26
N GLN A 206 -15.92 33.64 -17.47
CA GLN A 206 -16.29 32.23 -17.72
C GLN A 206 -15.47 31.26 -16.84
N TYR A 207 -14.20 31.60 -16.56
CA TYR A 207 -13.32 30.88 -15.62
C TYR A 207 -13.71 31.03 -14.14
N LEU A 208 -14.50 32.05 -13.80
CA LEU A 208 -14.82 32.43 -12.41
C LEU A 208 -16.24 32.02 -11.98
N LEU A 209 -17.00 31.39 -12.88
CA LEU A 209 -18.32 30.81 -12.61
C LEU A 209 -18.38 29.32 -12.93
N ASP A 210 -17.24 28.71 -13.28
CA ASP A 210 -17.14 27.29 -13.48
C ASP A 210 -17.64 26.53 -12.24
N ILE A 211 -18.54 25.57 -12.46
CA ILE A 211 -19.14 24.77 -11.41
C ILE A 211 -18.31 23.51 -11.34
N ASP A 212 -17.56 23.34 -10.25
CA ASP A 212 -16.83 22.09 -10.04
C ASP A 212 -17.82 20.93 -9.81
N GLU A 213 -18.12 20.16 -10.87
CA GLU A 213 -19.07 19.06 -10.79
C GLU A 213 -18.53 17.88 -9.96
N CYS A 214 -17.22 17.80 -9.76
CA CYS A 214 -16.56 16.80 -8.91
C CYS A 214 -16.79 17.10 -7.42
N ARG A 215 -16.84 18.37 -7.02
CA ARG A 215 -17.14 18.80 -5.63
C ARG A 215 -18.63 18.75 -5.29
N GLY A 216 -19.50 18.85 -6.30
CA GLY A 216 -20.95 18.93 -6.12
C GLY A 216 -21.76 17.63 -6.27
N TYR A 217 -21.12 16.45 -6.36
CA TYR A 217 -21.76 15.15 -6.67
C TYR A 217 -22.58 15.11 -7.96
N LYS A 218 -22.34 16.04 -8.89
CA LYS A 218 -23.02 16.05 -10.20
C LYS A 218 -22.26 15.24 -11.25
N ALA A 219 -20.97 15.01 -11.02
CA ALA A 219 -20.16 14.17 -11.89
C ALA A 219 -20.62 12.70 -11.86
N THR A 220 -20.86 12.12 -13.04
CA THR A 220 -21.28 10.72 -13.20
C THR A 220 -20.06 9.87 -13.57
N CYS A 221 -19.11 9.74 -12.65
CA CYS A 221 -17.93 8.87 -12.79
C CYS A 221 -18.18 7.49 -12.15
N ASP A 222 -17.42 6.48 -12.57
CA ASP A 222 -17.37 5.18 -11.88
C ASP A 222 -16.85 5.38 -10.44
N LYS A 223 -17.29 4.53 -9.50
CA LYS A 223 -16.80 4.53 -8.12
C LYS A 223 -15.28 4.31 -8.02
N ASN A 224 -14.68 3.68 -9.02
CA ASN A 224 -13.25 3.41 -9.13
C ASN A 224 -12.56 4.37 -10.13
N ALA A 225 -13.09 5.57 -10.35
CA ALA A 225 -12.49 6.62 -11.19
C ALA A 225 -12.27 7.94 -10.43
N TRP A 226 -11.18 8.64 -10.76
CA TRP A 226 -10.93 10.03 -10.39
C TRP A 226 -11.73 10.98 -11.27
N CYS A 227 -12.37 11.97 -10.66
CA CYS A 227 -13.01 13.07 -11.37
C CYS A 227 -12.04 14.26 -11.39
N THR A 228 -11.79 14.83 -12.56
CA THR A 228 -11.04 16.08 -12.70
C THR A 228 -11.95 17.16 -13.30
N ASN A 229 -12.02 18.30 -12.63
CA ASN A 229 -12.81 19.43 -13.11
C ASN A 229 -12.06 20.15 -14.24
N THR A 230 -12.78 20.51 -15.28
CA THR A 230 -12.30 21.25 -16.45
C THR A 230 -13.17 22.47 -16.67
N VAL A 231 -12.67 23.50 -17.33
CA VAL A 231 -13.48 24.73 -17.50
C VAL A 231 -14.71 24.45 -18.37
N GLY A 232 -15.89 24.44 -17.74
CA GLY A 232 -17.19 24.16 -18.34
C GLY A 232 -17.60 22.68 -18.36
N SER A 233 -16.85 21.75 -17.76
CA SER A 233 -17.15 20.30 -17.73
C SER A 233 -16.28 19.56 -16.70
N TYR A 234 -16.45 18.25 -16.57
CA TYR A 234 -15.51 17.37 -15.87
C TYR A 234 -15.06 16.20 -16.76
N SER A 235 -13.96 15.55 -16.39
CA SER A 235 -13.53 14.27 -16.96
C SER A 235 -13.37 13.22 -15.87
N CYS A 236 -13.51 11.94 -16.23
CA CYS A 236 -13.33 10.81 -15.34
C CYS A 236 -12.18 9.93 -15.85
N GLU A 237 -11.31 9.47 -14.95
CA GLU A 237 -10.18 8.60 -15.28
C GLU A 237 -10.10 7.46 -14.26
N CYS A 238 -9.98 6.20 -14.69
CA CYS A 238 -9.95 5.08 -13.74
C CYS A 238 -8.75 5.18 -12.78
N MET A 239 -8.98 4.81 -11.51
CA MET A 239 -7.94 4.76 -10.48
C MET A 239 -6.89 3.68 -10.81
N ALA A 240 -5.71 3.79 -10.21
CA ALA A 240 -4.68 2.76 -10.32
C ALA A 240 -5.24 1.38 -9.98
N ALA A 241 -4.83 0.35 -10.73
CA ALA A 241 -5.38 -1.01 -10.72
C ALA A 241 -6.75 -1.22 -11.39
N TYR A 242 -7.34 -0.20 -12.02
CA TYR A 242 -8.62 -0.29 -12.73
C TYR A 242 -8.50 0.20 -14.18
N ARG A 243 -9.31 -0.38 -15.08
CA ARG A 243 -9.34 -0.03 -16.52
C ARG A 243 -10.76 0.20 -17.00
N GLY A 244 -10.93 1.16 -17.91
CA GLY A 244 -12.23 1.53 -18.45
C GLY A 244 -12.29 2.95 -19.00
N ASP A 245 -13.50 3.47 -19.20
CA ASP A 245 -13.76 4.80 -19.78
C ASP A 245 -13.95 5.90 -18.70
N GLY A 246 -13.61 5.59 -17.45
CA GLY A 246 -13.83 6.48 -16.30
C GLY A 246 -15.29 6.51 -15.80
N LYS A 247 -16.25 5.97 -16.55
CA LYS A 247 -17.65 5.77 -16.13
C LYS A 247 -17.99 4.32 -15.79
N HIS A 248 -17.19 3.40 -16.32
CA HIS A 248 -17.20 1.98 -16.00
C HIS A 248 -15.76 1.50 -15.85
N CYS A 249 -15.32 1.19 -14.63
CA CYS A 249 -13.94 0.81 -14.33
C CYS A 249 -13.87 -0.61 -13.74
N THR A 250 -13.20 -1.53 -14.43
CA THR A 250 -13.00 -2.93 -14.02
C THR A 250 -11.62 -3.13 -13.39
N TYR A 251 -11.54 -3.88 -12.30
CA TYR A 251 -10.28 -4.20 -11.64
C TYR A 251 -9.39 -5.06 -12.54
N VAL A 252 -8.12 -4.70 -12.66
CA VAL A 252 -7.13 -5.40 -13.49
C VAL A 252 -5.90 -5.88 -12.70
N GLY A 253 -5.57 -5.33 -11.51
CA GLY A 253 -4.46 -5.81 -10.66
C GLY A 253 -3.58 -4.70 -10.04
N LEU A 254 -2.84 -5.01 -8.96
CA LEU A 254 -2.08 -4.04 -8.16
C LEU A 254 -0.73 -3.67 -8.80
N GLY A 255 -0.70 -2.54 -9.51
CA GLY A 255 0.48 -1.89 -10.07
C GLY A 255 0.10 -0.58 -10.74
N ARG A 256 1.07 0.25 -11.15
CA ARG A 256 0.77 1.44 -11.95
C ARG A 256 0.46 0.98 -13.38
N SER A 257 -0.57 1.56 -14.00
CA SER A 257 -1.06 1.13 -15.31
C SER A 257 -0.47 1.99 -16.43
N SER A 258 0.15 1.37 -17.44
CA SER A 258 0.47 1.99 -18.74
C SER A 258 -0.36 1.30 -19.82
N LEU A 259 -1.03 2.08 -20.68
CA LEU A 259 -1.97 1.56 -21.67
C LEU A 259 -1.33 0.53 -22.62
N ASP A 260 -0.04 0.72 -22.92
CA ASP A 260 0.75 -0.03 -23.91
C ASP A 260 2.01 -0.70 -23.31
N CYS A 261 2.16 -0.72 -21.98
CA CYS A 261 3.34 -1.24 -21.27
C CYS A 261 4.68 -0.57 -21.64
N GLN A 262 4.70 0.44 -22.50
CA GLN A 262 5.94 1.06 -23.01
C GLN A 262 6.71 1.81 -21.93
N ASP A 263 5.99 2.31 -20.92
CA ASP A 263 6.56 3.10 -19.84
C ASP A 263 6.98 2.25 -18.64
N CYS A 264 6.76 0.92 -18.67
CA CYS A 264 7.17 0.07 -17.57
C CYS A 264 8.70 0.09 -17.41
N SER A 265 9.16 -0.04 -16.17
CA SER A 265 10.58 -0.24 -15.87
C SER A 265 11.11 -1.46 -16.64
N PRO A 266 12.36 -1.45 -17.12
CA PRO A 266 12.99 -2.66 -17.68
C PRO A 266 13.03 -3.82 -16.67
N ASP A 267 13.02 -3.52 -15.36
CA ASP A 267 12.96 -4.50 -14.29
C ASP A 267 11.54 -4.72 -13.75
N ALA A 268 10.52 -4.40 -14.55
CA ALA A 268 9.13 -4.77 -14.30
C ALA A 268 8.62 -5.80 -15.32
N THR A 269 7.62 -6.58 -14.89
CA THR A 269 6.75 -7.39 -15.73
C THR A 269 5.51 -6.58 -16.08
N CYS A 270 5.01 -6.74 -17.30
CA CYS A 270 3.74 -6.15 -17.70
C CYS A 270 2.71 -7.23 -17.98
N GLU A 271 1.58 -7.19 -17.27
CA GLU A 271 0.42 -8.04 -17.55
C GLU A 271 -0.83 -7.16 -17.64
N ASN A 272 -1.54 -7.20 -18.78
CA ASN A 272 -2.73 -6.39 -19.06
C ASN A 272 -2.58 -4.87 -18.87
N GLY A 273 -1.36 -4.34 -19.07
CA GLY A 273 -1.05 -2.92 -18.90
C GLY A 273 -0.65 -2.53 -17.49
N ILE A 274 -0.36 -3.50 -16.61
CA ILE A 274 0.04 -3.27 -15.22
C ILE A 274 1.52 -3.57 -15.09
N CYS A 275 2.31 -2.57 -14.70
CA CYS A 275 3.72 -2.74 -14.45
C CYS A 275 3.93 -3.22 -13.00
N GLN A 276 4.54 -4.38 -12.83
CA GLN A 276 4.90 -4.94 -11.52
C GLN A 276 6.40 -5.24 -11.50
N CYS A 277 7.14 -4.68 -10.53
CA CYS A 277 8.57 -4.96 -10.39
C CYS A 277 8.83 -6.47 -10.29
N LYS A 278 9.87 -6.93 -10.99
CA LYS A 278 10.33 -8.32 -10.96
C LYS A 278 10.78 -8.71 -9.56
N GLU A 279 10.86 -10.00 -9.29
CA GLU A 279 11.44 -10.53 -8.05
C GLU A 279 12.85 -9.95 -7.83
N GLY A 280 13.16 -9.53 -6.61
CA GLY A 280 14.41 -8.85 -6.25
C GLY A 280 14.41 -7.33 -6.46
N PHE A 281 13.33 -6.75 -6.98
CA PHE A 281 13.19 -5.30 -7.15
C PHE A 281 12.00 -4.76 -6.36
N GLU A 282 12.09 -3.51 -5.91
CA GLU A 282 11.00 -2.77 -5.28
C GLU A 282 10.76 -1.44 -5.98
N GLY A 283 9.51 -0.97 -5.95
CA GLY A 283 9.14 0.28 -6.63
C GLY A 283 7.68 0.31 -7.07
N ASP A 284 7.37 1.21 -8.00
CA ASP A 284 6.01 1.43 -8.50
C ASP A 284 5.71 0.76 -9.85
N GLY A 285 6.64 -0.06 -10.36
CA GLY A 285 6.56 -0.72 -11.67
C GLY A 285 7.13 0.10 -12.82
N PHE A 286 7.32 1.41 -12.66
CA PHE A 286 7.93 2.31 -13.67
C PHE A 286 9.35 2.68 -13.25
N ASN A 287 9.55 2.84 -11.95
CA ASN A 287 10.84 2.93 -11.32
C ASN A 287 10.99 1.76 -10.34
N CYS A 288 11.71 0.73 -10.78
CA CYS A 288 12.06 -0.43 -9.96
C CYS A 288 13.53 -0.32 -9.58
N THR A 289 13.82 -0.37 -8.29
CA THR A 289 15.16 -0.34 -7.74
C THR A 289 15.49 -1.67 -7.10
N ASP A 290 16.75 -2.06 -7.23
CA ASP A 290 17.27 -3.28 -6.61
C ASP A 290 17.05 -3.29 -5.09
N VAL A 291 16.55 -4.41 -4.57
CA VAL A 291 16.40 -4.61 -3.12
C VAL A 291 17.70 -5.17 -2.60
N ASN A 292 18.39 -4.44 -1.71
CA ASN A 292 19.59 -4.99 -1.10
C ASN A 292 19.27 -6.00 0.02
N GLU A 293 19.19 -7.29 -0.31
CA GLU A 293 18.83 -8.31 0.68
C GLU A 293 19.91 -8.53 1.74
N CYS A 294 21.17 -8.22 1.44
CA CYS A 294 22.26 -8.31 2.43
C CYS A 294 22.09 -7.29 3.57
N LEU A 295 21.50 -6.12 3.28
CA LEU A 295 21.17 -5.13 4.31
C LEU A 295 19.81 -5.41 4.96
N ARG A 296 18.83 -5.86 4.17
CA ARG A 296 17.43 -6.03 4.62
C ARG A 296 17.20 -7.33 5.38
N ALA A 297 17.88 -8.41 4.98
CA ALA A 297 17.71 -9.76 5.50
C ALA A 297 19.04 -10.55 5.52
N PRO A 298 20.05 -10.10 6.29
CA PRO A 298 21.36 -10.74 6.35
C PRO A 298 21.33 -12.19 6.85
N TYR A 299 20.27 -12.59 7.56
CA TYR A 299 20.06 -13.95 8.06
C TYR A 299 19.68 -14.97 6.98
N LEU A 300 19.48 -14.54 5.73
CA LEU A 300 19.22 -15.45 4.61
C LEU A 300 20.44 -16.29 4.24
N CYS A 301 21.66 -15.77 4.44
CA CYS A 301 22.89 -16.53 4.25
C CYS A 301 23.25 -17.35 5.51
N ASP A 302 24.01 -18.43 5.34
CA ASP A 302 24.60 -19.13 6.48
C ASP A 302 25.47 -18.17 7.29
N LYS A 303 25.53 -18.34 8.61
CA LYS A 303 26.41 -17.53 9.49
C LYS A 303 27.90 -17.63 9.12
N ASN A 304 28.29 -18.67 8.39
CA ASN A 304 29.64 -18.86 7.86
C ASN A 304 29.72 -18.57 6.35
N ALA A 305 28.80 -17.75 5.83
CA ALA A 305 28.81 -17.26 4.48
C ALA A 305 28.84 -15.73 4.45
N GLU A 306 29.47 -15.20 3.42
CA GLU A 306 29.44 -13.78 3.07
C GLU A 306 28.28 -13.52 2.09
N CYS A 307 27.50 -12.47 2.36
CA CYS A 307 26.43 -12.02 1.49
C CYS A 307 26.94 -10.92 0.56
N MET A 308 26.71 -11.08 -0.74
CA MET A 308 26.99 -10.05 -1.74
C MET A 308 25.71 -9.67 -2.48
N ASN A 309 25.38 -8.38 -2.43
CA ASN A 309 24.23 -7.85 -3.16
C ASN A 309 24.47 -7.87 -4.67
N ARG A 310 23.41 -8.14 -5.44
CA ARG A 310 23.41 -8.16 -6.90
C ARG A 310 22.11 -7.54 -7.41
N GLU A 311 22.13 -7.07 -8.65
CA GLU A 311 20.92 -6.46 -9.21
C GLU A 311 19.85 -7.53 -9.45
N GLY A 312 18.72 -7.41 -8.75
CA GLY A 312 17.60 -8.33 -8.75
C GLY A 312 17.79 -9.58 -7.88
N SER A 313 18.87 -9.69 -7.10
CA SER A 313 19.12 -10.86 -6.25
C SER A 313 20.30 -10.65 -5.28
N PHE A 314 20.64 -11.68 -4.53
CA PHE A 314 21.83 -11.69 -3.67
C PHE A 314 22.47 -13.07 -3.71
N ILE A 315 23.77 -13.12 -3.42
CA ILE A 315 24.53 -14.36 -3.48
C ILE A 315 25.26 -14.55 -2.17
N CYS A 316 25.04 -15.72 -1.57
CA CYS A 316 25.76 -16.18 -0.40
C CYS A 316 26.94 -17.06 -0.85
N THR A 317 28.14 -16.78 -0.35
CA THR A 317 29.33 -17.59 -0.60
C THR A 317 29.90 -18.06 0.73
N CYS A 318 30.15 -19.36 0.89
CA CYS A 318 30.79 -19.85 2.12
C CYS A 318 32.16 -19.20 2.31
N LEU A 319 32.50 -18.87 3.55
CA LEU A 319 33.82 -18.35 3.89
C LEU A 319 34.91 -19.41 3.64
N PRO A 320 36.17 -19.01 3.40
CA PRO A 320 37.28 -19.95 3.25
C PRO A 320 37.36 -20.96 4.39
N GLY A 321 37.64 -22.22 4.05
CA GLY A 321 37.64 -23.34 5.00
C GLY A 321 36.25 -23.97 5.25
N PHE A 322 35.21 -23.53 4.54
CA PHE A 322 33.87 -24.13 4.56
C PHE A 322 33.45 -24.58 3.15
N ALA A 323 32.66 -25.65 3.10
CA ALA A 323 32.06 -26.19 1.88
C ALA A 323 30.55 -26.01 1.90
N GLY A 324 29.95 -25.72 0.74
CA GLY A 324 28.50 -25.63 0.61
C GLY A 324 28.00 -24.50 -0.27
N ASN A 325 26.67 -24.43 -0.41
CA ASN A 325 25.98 -23.55 -1.35
C ASN A 325 25.78 -22.11 -0.85
N GLY A 326 26.48 -21.70 0.21
CA GLY A 326 26.33 -20.38 0.85
C GLY A 326 25.12 -20.23 1.79
N TYR A 327 24.06 -21.03 1.60
CA TYR A 327 22.92 -21.09 2.52
C TYR A 327 23.10 -22.16 3.61
N ASN A 328 23.97 -23.13 3.36
CA ASN A 328 24.38 -24.15 4.31
C ASN A 328 25.88 -24.41 4.13
N CYS A 329 26.67 -23.90 5.07
CA CYS A 329 28.13 -24.01 5.04
C CYS A 329 28.61 -24.97 6.12
N THR A 330 29.44 -25.94 5.73
CA THR A 330 29.94 -26.96 6.65
C THR A 330 31.47 -27.07 6.62
N LYS A 331 32.06 -27.29 7.79
CA LYS A 331 33.48 -27.69 7.92
C LYS A 331 33.68 -29.20 7.79
N THR A 332 32.60 -29.96 7.60
CA THR A 332 32.70 -31.42 7.53
C THR A 332 33.18 -31.86 6.16
N LYS A 333 34.10 -32.81 6.15
CA LYS A 333 34.61 -33.43 4.91
C LYS A 333 33.52 -34.18 4.14
N ASN A 334 32.39 -34.47 4.78
CA ASN A 334 31.24 -35.13 4.15
C ASN A 334 30.65 -34.32 2.98
N ALA A 335 30.91 -33.01 2.90
CA ALA A 335 30.57 -32.22 1.72
C ALA A 335 31.15 -32.81 0.42
N CYS A 336 32.37 -33.37 0.49
CA CYS A 336 33.04 -34.05 -0.62
C CYS A 336 32.30 -35.32 -1.09
N LEU A 337 31.45 -35.93 -0.25
CA LEU A 337 30.70 -37.15 -0.56
C LEU A 337 29.45 -36.86 -1.39
N ASP A 338 28.95 -35.63 -1.37
CA ASP A 338 27.83 -35.23 -2.21
C ASP A 338 28.29 -35.21 -3.67
N LYS A 339 27.43 -35.68 -4.59
CA LYS A 339 27.71 -35.55 -6.02
C LYS A 339 27.65 -34.09 -6.43
N PHE A 340 28.52 -33.65 -7.33
CA PHE A 340 28.44 -32.32 -7.90
C PHE A 340 27.07 -32.09 -8.56
N ASP A 341 26.43 -30.97 -8.22
CA ASP A 341 25.15 -30.56 -8.79
C ASP A 341 25.42 -29.76 -10.07
N ARG A 342 25.00 -30.30 -11.22
CA ARG A 342 25.20 -29.63 -12.52
C ARG A 342 24.39 -28.34 -12.64
N GLY A 343 23.35 -28.16 -11.82
CA GLY A 343 22.58 -26.91 -11.77
C GLY A 343 23.45 -25.70 -11.39
N TYR A 344 24.61 -25.91 -10.77
CA TYR A 344 25.57 -24.83 -10.50
C TYR A 344 26.23 -24.25 -11.75
N GLN A 345 26.19 -24.95 -12.88
CA GLN A 345 26.77 -24.51 -14.14
C GLN A 345 25.76 -23.79 -15.03
N GLU A 346 24.50 -23.69 -14.60
CA GLU A 346 23.46 -22.98 -15.34
C GLU A 346 23.61 -21.46 -15.19
N ALA A 347 23.00 -20.70 -16.09
CA ALA A 347 22.94 -19.24 -16.00
C ALA A 347 21.65 -18.85 -15.25
N CYS A 348 21.78 -18.38 -14.02
CA CYS A 348 20.67 -17.99 -13.15
C CYS A 348 20.78 -16.55 -12.63
N GLY A 349 21.94 -15.91 -12.76
CA GLY A 349 22.17 -14.51 -12.43
C GLY A 349 22.28 -13.62 -13.68
N LYS A 350 22.31 -12.31 -13.47
CA LYS A 350 22.66 -11.32 -14.49
C LYS A 350 24.17 -11.01 -14.37
N GLU A 351 24.96 -11.86 -15.03
CA GLU A 351 26.38 -11.71 -15.38
C GLU A 351 27.36 -11.28 -14.27
N ASN A 352 27.86 -12.22 -13.46
CA ASN A 352 29.21 -12.16 -12.87
C ASN A 352 29.71 -13.56 -12.47
N TRP A 353 30.07 -14.35 -13.49
CA TRP A 353 30.69 -15.66 -13.32
C TRP A 353 31.96 -15.56 -12.48
N ARG A 354 32.04 -16.40 -11.45
CA ARG A 354 33.21 -16.52 -10.60
C ARG A 354 33.68 -17.96 -10.53
N GLN A 355 34.97 -18.12 -10.38
CA GLN A 355 35.58 -19.44 -10.33
C GLN A 355 35.26 -20.08 -8.98
N HIS A 356 34.69 -21.28 -9.01
CA HIS A 356 34.47 -22.15 -7.86
C HIS A 356 35.04 -23.52 -8.18
N TYR A 357 35.12 -24.38 -7.17
CA TYR A 357 35.73 -25.69 -7.28
C TYR A 357 34.77 -26.76 -6.77
N PHE A 358 34.89 -27.98 -7.29
CA PHE A 358 34.19 -29.15 -6.79
C PHE A 358 35.09 -30.37 -6.91
N LEU A 359 34.90 -31.35 -6.04
CA LEU A 359 35.59 -32.63 -6.15
C LEU A 359 34.91 -33.48 -7.23
N ASP A 360 35.61 -33.75 -8.33
CA ASP A 360 35.14 -34.69 -9.34
C ASP A 360 35.29 -36.13 -8.83
N HIS A 361 34.17 -36.82 -8.69
CA HIS A 361 34.16 -38.17 -8.11
C HIS A 361 34.83 -39.21 -8.99
N LYS A 362 35.02 -38.96 -10.30
CA LYS A 362 35.67 -39.90 -11.22
C LYS A 362 37.19 -39.78 -11.15
N SER A 363 37.71 -38.57 -11.31
CA SER A 363 39.15 -38.28 -11.27
C SER A 363 39.71 -38.18 -9.86
N LYS A 364 38.85 -37.97 -8.84
CA LYS A 364 39.23 -37.73 -7.43
C LYS A 364 40.02 -36.44 -7.21
N ILE A 365 39.88 -35.49 -8.13
CA ILE A 365 40.60 -34.21 -8.14
C ILE A 365 39.56 -33.07 -8.13
N CYS A 366 39.89 -31.99 -7.45
CA CYS A 366 39.16 -30.74 -7.42
C CYS A 366 39.26 -30.04 -8.78
N GLN A 367 38.12 -29.85 -9.42
CA GLN A 367 38.02 -29.21 -10.73
C GLN A 367 37.39 -27.82 -10.58
N ALA A 368 37.90 -26.88 -11.35
CA ALA A 368 37.33 -25.55 -11.45
C ALA A 368 36.08 -25.53 -12.34
N PHE A 369 35.13 -24.70 -11.99
CA PHE A 369 33.97 -24.38 -12.82
C PHE A 369 33.54 -22.93 -12.60
N TRP A 370 32.76 -22.41 -13.53
CA TRP A 370 32.18 -21.08 -13.42
C TRP A 370 30.83 -21.16 -12.70
N TYR A 371 30.66 -20.31 -11.69
CA TYR A 371 29.47 -20.25 -10.84
C TYR A 371 28.92 -18.82 -10.81
N ASP A 372 27.62 -18.67 -11.05
CA ASP A 372 26.93 -17.37 -11.08
C ASP A 372 25.89 -17.23 -9.95
N GLY A 373 25.94 -18.08 -8.91
CA GLY A 373 25.05 -17.97 -7.74
C GLY A 373 23.83 -18.88 -7.75
N CYS A 374 23.80 -19.89 -8.62
CA CYS A 374 22.65 -20.77 -8.75
C CYS A 374 22.40 -21.62 -7.52
N LYS A 375 21.15 -21.62 -7.06
CA LYS A 375 20.74 -22.47 -5.95
C LYS A 375 20.81 -23.93 -6.39
N GLY A 376 21.64 -24.69 -5.69
CA GLY A 376 21.77 -26.14 -5.87
C GLY A 376 21.73 -26.86 -4.53
N ARG A 377 21.59 -28.18 -4.60
CA ARG A 377 21.37 -29.03 -3.42
C ARG A 377 22.65 -29.69 -2.89
N SER A 378 23.74 -29.61 -3.64
CA SER A 378 24.98 -30.31 -3.30
C SER A 378 25.91 -29.44 -2.45
N ARG A 379 26.52 -30.03 -1.42
CA ARG A 379 27.56 -29.34 -0.64
C ARG A 379 28.95 -29.50 -1.27
N ASN A 380 29.08 -30.25 -2.35
CA ASN A 380 30.32 -30.43 -3.10
C ASN A 380 30.57 -29.23 -4.02
N ILE A 381 30.77 -28.07 -3.41
CA ILE A 381 31.05 -26.79 -4.03
C ILE A 381 31.88 -25.97 -3.03
N PHE A 382 32.94 -25.35 -3.53
CA PHE A 382 33.95 -24.65 -2.74
C PHE A 382 34.27 -23.31 -3.40
N SER A 383 34.41 -22.27 -2.58
CA SER A 383 34.78 -20.91 -3.01
C SER A 383 36.23 -20.81 -3.48
N ASP A 384 37.10 -21.67 -2.96
CA ASP A 384 38.54 -21.62 -3.17
C ASP A 384 39.13 -23.04 -3.33
N LEU A 385 40.19 -23.12 -4.14
CA LEU A 385 40.83 -24.39 -4.49
C LEU A 385 41.47 -25.06 -3.26
N ASP A 386 42.16 -24.28 -2.43
CA ASP A 386 42.88 -24.76 -1.25
C ASP A 386 41.93 -25.48 -0.27
N THR A 387 40.75 -24.91 -0.01
CA THR A 387 39.72 -25.57 0.80
C THR A 387 39.25 -26.88 0.17
N CYS A 388 39.05 -26.93 -1.15
CA CYS A 388 38.66 -28.17 -1.83
C CYS A 388 39.75 -29.25 -1.69
N GLU A 389 41.00 -28.91 -1.99
CA GLU A 389 42.14 -29.83 -1.95
C GLU A 389 42.37 -30.34 -0.52
N GLN A 390 42.40 -29.44 0.47
CA GLN A 390 42.63 -29.80 1.87
C GLN A 390 41.49 -30.63 2.47
N MET A 391 40.23 -30.34 2.11
CA MET A 391 39.09 -31.08 2.64
C MET A 391 38.92 -32.44 1.97
N CYS A 392 39.17 -32.52 0.65
CA CYS A 392 38.80 -33.67 -0.16
C CYS A 392 39.99 -34.49 -0.65
N GLU A 393 40.92 -33.89 -1.40
CA GLU A 393 42.03 -34.60 -2.04
C GLU A 393 43.03 -35.13 -1.01
N ALA A 394 43.53 -34.23 -0.15
CA ALA A 394 44.52 -34.55 0.87
C ALA A 394 44.01 -35.61 1.87
N THR A 395 42.69 -35.73 2.01
CA THR A 395 42.06 -36.65 2.96
C THR A 395 41.71 -38.01 2.34
N ASN A 396 41.81 -38.14 1.01
CA ASN A 396 41.40 -39.32 0.24
C ASN A 396 40.01 -39.82 0.65
N ILE A 397 39.09 -38.89 0.96
CA ILE A 397 37.83 -39.25 1.63
C ILE A 397 36.93 -40.16 0.79
N LEU A 398 36.91 -39.99 -0.53
CA LEU A 398 36.17 -40.89 -1.42
C LEU A 398 36.75 -42.31 -1.46
N THR A 399 38.06 -42.46 -1.24
CA THR A 399 38.74 -43.75 -1.16
C THR A 399 38.49 -44.40 0.20
N ARG A 400 38.51 -43.61 1.28
CA ARG A 400 38.22 -44.07 2.66
C ARG A 400 36.75 -44.40 2.91
N ALA A 401 35.83 -43.70 2.27
CA ALA A 401 34.39 -43.98 2.34
C ALA A 401 34.00 -45.29 1.63
N GLY A 402 34.90 -45.84 0.80
CA GLY A 402 34.81 -47.19 0.22
C GLY A 402 35.72 -48.20 0.92
N LEU A 403 35.54 -48.35 2.24
CA LEU A 403 36.21 -49.29 3.16
C LEU A 403 37.08 -50.39 2.52
N GLU A 404 38.35 -50.42 2.95
CA GLU A 404 39.30 -51.52 2.84
C GLU A 404 38.61 -52.90 2.94
N VAL A 405 38.69 -53.71 1.89
CA VAL A 405 38.69 -55.17 2.06
C VAL A 405 40.08 -55.54 2.57
N GLY A 406 40.29 -55.38 3.87
CA GLY A 406 41.43 -55.96 4.57
C GLY A 406 41.25 -57.47 4.68
N ILE A 407 42.06 -58.23 3.96
CA ILE A 407 42.41 -59.60 4.35
C ILE A 407 43.85 -59.53 4.87
N PHE A 408 43.99 -59.90 6.15
CA PHE A 408 45.19 -59.95 6.96
C PHE A 408 46.32 -60.82 6.34
N PRO A 409 47.59 -60.56 6.71
CA PRO A 409 48.72 -61.38 6.29
C PRO A 409 48.66 -62.76 6.98
N VAL A 410 48.91 -63.82 6.22
CA VAL A 410 49.10 -65.17 6.77
C VAL A 410 50.53 -65.26 7.29
N SER A 411 50.68 -65.40 8.60
CA SER A 411 51.94 -65.79 9.25
C SER A 411 51.84 -67.22 9.81
N HIS A 412 52.88 -67.99 9.48
CA HIS A 412 53.29 -69.34 9.90
C HIS A 412 52.71 -70.53 9.15
#